data_AF-A0A246N9S4-F1
#
_entry.id   AF-A0A246N9S4-F1
#
_cell.length_a   1.000
_cell.length_b   1.000
_cell.length_c   1.000
_cell.angle_alpha   90.00
_cell.angle_beta   90.00
_cell.angle_gamma   90.00
#
_symmetry.space_group_name_H-M   'P 1'
#
loop_
_entity.id
_entity.type
_entity.pdbx_description
1 polymer ?
#
loop_
_entity_poly.entity_id
_entity_poly.type
_entity_poly.pdbx_seq_one_letter_code
_entity_poly.pdbx_strand_id
1 'polypeptide(L)'
;MGYAHALTAAQHQRLGDVAELYQLPDLRAAPLDGTLRFGLLADPQYADVEADVPANLYYRHALHKLPQAITALNQQPLDFVVTLGDLVDRHWASYATLLPLYDRLLHPHAVVLGNHDAQTIAHHLDDALPLPKSYYAFQLPGWRFIVYDGNDISLYCNQHNGDDR
;
A
#
# COMPACT_ATOMS: atom_id res chain seq x y z
N MET A 1 3.59 0.83 20.61
CA MET A 1 2.56 -0.18 20.28
C MET A 1 1.77 0.36 19.11
N GLY A 2 1.89 -0.29 17.95
CA GLY A 2 0.99 -0.05 16.82
C GLY A 2 -0.26 -0.91 16.93
N TYR A 3 -1.28 -0.58 16.16
CA TYR A 3 -2.49 -1.39 16.01
C TYR A 3 -2.69 -1.62 14.52
N ALA A 4 -2.86 -2.86 14.09
CA ALA A 4 -3.29 -3.21 12.74
C ALA A 4 -4.30 -4.36 12.84
N HIS A 5 -5.27 -4.39 11.93
CA HIS A 5 -6.16 -5.53 11.80
C HIS A 5 -5.38 -6.72 11.24
N ALA A 6 -5.26 -7.79 12.00
CA ALA A 6 -4.47 -8.95 11.58
C ALA A 6 -5.18 -9.71 10.46
N LEU A 7 -4.44 -10.04 9.40
CA LEU A 7 -4.93 -10.94 8.37
C LEU A 7 -5.14 -12.34 8.94
N THR A 8 -6.22 -13.00 8.52
CA THR A 8 -6.43 -14.43 8.80
C THR A 8 -5.45 -15.30 8.01
N ALA A 9 -5.26 -16.56 8.43
CA ALA A 9 -4.41 -17.50 7.69
C ALA A 9 -4.88 -17.70 6.23
N ALA A 10 -6.20 -17.71 6.00
CA ALA A 10 -6.78 -17.82 4.66
C ALA A 10 -6.50 -16.57 3.81
N GLN A 11 -6.58 -15.36 4.39
CA GLN A 11 -6.22 -14.12 3.71
C GLN A 11 -4.72 -14.09 3.38
N HIS A 12 -3.85 -14.46 4.31
CA HIS A 12 -2.41 -14.59 4.04
C HIS A 12 -2.13 -15.53 2.86
N GLN A 13 -2.74 -16.72 2.85
CA GLN A 13 -2.57 -17.68 1.77
C GLN A 13 -3.08 -17.15 0.42
N ARG A 14 -4.23 -16.46 0.41
CA ARG A 14 -4.86 -15.98 -0.84
C ARG A 14 -4.17 -14.74 -1.43
N LEU A 15 -3.67 -13.85 -0.57
CA LEU A 15 -3.01 -12.62 -0.97
C LEU A 15 -1.55 -12.84 -1.37
N GLY A 16 -0.86 -13.84 -0.80
CA GLY A 16 0.56 -14.06 -1.06
C GLY A 16 1.38 -12.82 -0.71
N ASP A 17 2.22 -12.37 -1.63
CA ASP A 17 3.09 -11.20 -1.43
C ASP A 17 2.30 -9.91 -1.17
N VAL A 18 1.08 -9.75 -1.72
CA VAL A 18 0.22 -8.58 -1.49
C VAL A 18 -0.19 -8.44 -0.01
N ALA A 19 -0.08 -9.50 0.79
CA ALA A 19 -0.29 -9.42 2.23
C ALA A 19 0.69 -8.46 2.94
N GLU A 20 1.85 -8.16 2.33
CA GLU A 20 2.82 -7.21 2.87
C GLU A 20 2.27 -5.78 2.99
N LEU A 21 1.32 -5.41 2.12
CA LEU A 21 0.69 -4.09 2.12
C LEU A 21 -0.16 -3.82 3.39
N TYR A 22 -0.49 -4.87 4.14
CA TYR A 22 -1.23 -4.78 5.40
C TYR A 22 -0.33 -4.81 6.65
N GLN A 23 0.99 -4.87 6.47
CA GLN A 23 1.92 -4.92 7.59
C GLN A 23 2.21 -3.53 8.14
N LEU A 24 2.49 -3.47 9.45
CA LEU A 24 3.01 -2.24 10.06
C LEU A 24 4.44 -2.00 9.58
N PRO A 25 4.85 -0.74 9.35
CA PRO A 25 6.24 -0.43 9.04
C PRO A 25 7.15 -0.85 10.22
N ASP A 26 8.30 -1.44 9.92
CA ASP A 26 9.31 -1.81 10.92
C ASP A 26 10.13 -0.58 11.35
N LEU A 27 9.55 0.20 12.27
CA LEU A 27 10.12 1.47 12.70
C LEU A 27 11.23 1.31 13.73
N ARG A 28 12.20 2.21 13.68
CA ARG A 28 13.17 2.42 14.75
C ARG A 28 12.47 2.89 16.03
N ALA A 29 13.13 2.73 17.18
CA ALA A 29 12.60 3.19 18.46
C ALA A 29 12.46 4.72 18.58
N ALA A 30 13.23 5.48 17.79
CA ALA A 30 13.24 6.94 17.77
C ALA A 30 13.67 7.49 16.38
N PRO A 31 13.36 8.76 16.06
CA PRO A 31 13.81 9.39 14.82
C PRO A 31 15.34 9.44 14.67
N LEU A 32 15.82 9.49 13.43
CA LEU A 32 17.25 9.39 13.09
C LEU A 32 18.15 10.45 13.74
N ASP A 33 17.73 11.72 13.76
CA ASP A 33 18.54 12.85 14.26
C ASP A 33 17.73 13.81 15.16
N GLY A 34 16.63 13.32 15.74
CA GLY A 34 15.72 14.11 16.58
C GLY A 34 14.69 14.94 15.81
N THR A 35 14.82 15.09 14.48
CA THR A 35 13.76 15.62 13.62
C THR A 35 13.08 14.48 12.88
N LEU A 36 11.77 14.37 13.03
CA LEU A 36 10.96 13.43 12.28
C LEU A 36 10.96 13.80 10.78
N ARG A 37 11.36 12.88 9.92
CA ARG A 37 11.29 13.03 8.45
C ARG A 37 10.71 11.78 7.81
N PHE A 38 9.79 11.94 6.89
CA PHE A 38 9.25 10.81 6.13
C PHE A 38 8.96 11.21 4.68
N GLY A 39 9.06 10.22 3.79
CA GLY A 39 8.77 10.39 2.37
C GLY A 39 7.34 10.02 2.03
N LEU A 40 6.81 10.61 0.95
CA LEU A 40 5.50 10.28 0.40
C LEU A 40 5.62 9.92 -1.07
N LEU A 41 4.96 8.82 -1.45
CA LEU A 41 4.68 8.40 -2.81
C LEU A 41 3.17 8.29 -2.95
N ALA A 42 2.63 8.50 -4.15
CA ALA A 42 1.20 8.36 -4.41
C ALA A 42 0.98 7.91 -5.86
N ASP A 43 -0.11 7.17 -6.07
CA ASP A 43 -0.66 6.80 -7.37
C ASP A 43 0.36 6.25 -8.38
N PRO A 44 1.16 5.21 -8.05
CA PRO A 44 1.93 4.52 -9.08
C PRO A 44 1.03 4.02 -10.22
N GLN A 45 -0.19 3.59 -9.91
CA GLN A 45 -1.25 3.16 -10.83
C GLN A 45 -0.74 2.28 -11.98
N TYR A 46 0.09 1.29 -11.64
CA TYR A 46 0.67 0.42 -12.64
C TYR A 46 -0.36 -0.56 -13.22
N ALA A 47 -0.35 -0.68 -14.55
CA ALA A 47 -0.97 -1.76 -15.28
C ALA A 47 -0.19 -2.00 -16.59
N ASP A 48 -0.10 -3.26 -17.01
CA ASP A 48 0.50 -3.62 -18.30
C ASP A 48 -0.50 -3.43 -19.45
N VAL A 49 -0.88 -2.18 -19.70
CA VAL A 49 -1.82 -1.80 -20.76
C VAL A 49 -1.28 -0.61 -21.56
N GLU A 50 -1.84 -0.41 -22.75
CA GLU A 50 -1.54 0.77 -23.56
C GLU A 50 -1.95 2.06 -22.84
N ALA A 51 -1.19 3.12 -23.09
CA ALA A 51 -1.48 4.43 -22.52
C ALA A 51 -2.77 5.02 -23.10
N ASP A 52 -3.56 5.68 -22.25
CA ASP A 52 -4.63 6.57 -22.69
C ASP A 52 -4.05 7.99 -22.80
N VAL A 53 -3.49 8.29 -23.96
CA VAL A 53 -2.85 9.60 -24.24
C VAL A 53 -3.86 10.76 -24.13
N PRO A 54 -5.10 10.65 -24.65
CA PRO A 54 -6.13 11.67 -24.43
C PRO A 54 -6.43 11.96 -22.95
N ALA A 55 -6.46 10.92 -22.11
CA ALA A 55 -6.68 11.07 -20.66
C ALA A 55 -5.39 11.33 -19.87
N ASN A 56 -4.23 11.40 -20.53
CA ASN A 56 -2.91 11.58 -19.91
C ASN A 56 -2.54 10.46 -18.92
N LEU A 57 -2.98 9.22 -19.18
CA LEU A 57 -2.72 8.04 -18.34
C LEU A 57 -1.64 7.15 -18.98
N TYR A 58 -0.51 7.01 -18.29
CA TYR A 58 0.67 6.27 -18.77
C TYR A 58 1.02 5.12 -17.83
N TYR A 59 0.16 4.10 -17.77
CA TYR A 59 0.22 3.02 -16.78
C TYR A 59 1.60 2.34 -16.66
N ARG A 60 2.24 1.99 -17.78
CA ARG A 60 3.58 1.35 -17.77
C ARG A 60 4.71 2.27 -17.30
N HIS A 61 4.52 3.59 -17.33
CA HIS A 61 5.56 4.54 -16.90
C HIS A 61 5.87 4.43 -15.40
N ALA A 62 4.97 3.85 -14.60
CA ALA A 62 5.22 3.52 -13.21
C ALA A 62 6.53 2.73 -13.03
N LEU A 63 6.82 1.76 -13.92
CA LEU A 63 8.04 0.95 -13.89
C LEU A 63 9.33 1.74 -14.13
N HIS A 64 9.23 2.94 -14.71
CA HIS A 64 10.37 3.84 -14.91
C HIS A 64 10.47 4.91 -13.83
N LYS A 65 9.33 5.48 -13.41
CA LYS A 65 9.29 6.58 -12.44
C LYS A 65 9.48 6.12 -11.01
N LEU A 66 8.83 5.02 -10.62
CA LEU A 66 8.88 4.52 -9.24
C LEU A 66 10.31 4.19 -8.80
N PRO A 67 11.14 3.48 -9.59
CA PRO A 67 12.55 3.26 -9.23
C PRO A 67 13.36 4.54 -9.03
N GLN A 68 13.09 5.58 -9.82
CA GLN A 68 13.77 6.88 -9.69
C GLN A 68 13.36 7.59 -8.40
N ALA A 69 12.06 7.58 -8.09
CA ALA A 69 11.54 8.14 -6.86
C ALA A 69 12.10 7.41 -5.62
N ILE A 70 12.12 6.07 -5.63
CA ILE A 70 12.75 5.26 -4.56
C ILE A 70 14.24 5.59 -4.44
N THR A 71 14.95 5.72 -5.56
CA THR A 71 16.38 6.10 -5.54
C THR A 71 16.59 7.47 -4.88
N ALA A 72 15.73 8.45 -5.17
CA ALA A 72 15.80 9.77 -4.54
C ALA A 72 15.47 9.71 -3.04
N LEU A 73 14.45 8.95 -2.64
CA LEU A 73 14.07 8.76 -1.24
C LEU A 73 15.18 8.09 -0.42
N ASN A 74 15.86 7.09 -1.00
CA ASN A 74 16.98 6.39 -0.37
C ASN A 74 18.20 7.30 -0.10
N GLN A 75 18.29 8.45 -0.77
CA GLN A 75 19.36 9.45 -0.53
C GLN A 75 19.02 10.42 0.62
N GLN A 76 17.80 10.38 1.15
CA GLN A 76 17.34 11.25 2.22
C GLN A 76 17.38 10.52 3.58
N PRO A 77 17.66 11.24 4.69
CA PRO A 77 17.62 10.67 6.03
C PRO A 77 16.16 10.58 6.53
N LEU A 78 15.42 9.60 6.03
CA LEU A 78 14.00 9.39 6.36
C LEU A 78 13.83 8.33 7.44
N ASP A 79 12.87 8.55 8.34
CA ASP A 79 12.49 7.58 9.38
C ASP A 79 11.60 6.46 8.80
N PHE A 80 10.81 6.79 7.76
CA PHE A 80 9.99 5.86 6.99
C PHE A 80 9.49 6.53 5.69
N VAL A 81 8.85 5.76 4.82
CA VAL A 81 8.16 6.23 3.62
C VAL A 81 6.73 5.68 3.61
N VAL A 82 5.79 6.50 3.13
CA VAL A 82 4.39 6.08 2.95
C VAL A 82 4.03 6.12 1.46
N THR A 83 3.38 5.06 0.98
CA THR A 83 2.69 5.09 -0.32
C THR A 83 1.20 5.31 -0.09
N LEU A 84 0.64 6.35 -0.70
CA LEU A 84 -0.73 6.83 -0.53
C LEU A 84 -1.70 6.17 -1.53
N GLY A 85 -1.63 4.85 -1.65
CA GLY A 85 -2.58 4.06 -2.43
C GLY A 85 -2.40 4.10 -3.94
N ASP A 86 -3.31 3.36 -4.56
CA ASP A 86 -3.42 3.09 -5.99
C ASP A 86 -2.10 2.61 -6.59
N LEU A 87 -1.52 1.57 -5.98
CA LEU A 87 -0.26 0.97 -6.45
C LEU A 87 -0.46 0.37 -7.85
N VAL A 88 -1.52 -0.41 -8.01
CA VAL A 88 -1.94 -0.95 -9.32
C VAL A 88 -3.27 -0.34 -9.74
N ASP A 89 -3.51 -0.29 -11.05
CA ASP A 89 -4.73 0.30 -11.60
C ASP A 89 -5.87 -0.72 -11.78
N ARG A 90 -5.62 -1.99 -12.13
CA ARG A 90 -6.72 -2.96 -12.33
C ARG A 90 -6.40 -4.46 -12.31
N HIS A 91 -5.14 -4.87 -12.56
CA HIS A 91 -4.82 -6.29 -12.76
C HIS A 91 -4.09 -6.87 -11.55
N TRP A 92 -4.58 -7.99 -11.01
CA TRP A 92 -3.90 -8.71 -9.92
C TRP A 92 -2.44 -9.04 -10.24
N ALA A 93 -2.17 -9.49 -11.47
CA ALA A 93 -0.82 -9.82 -11.93
C ALA A 93 0.14 -8.62 -11.92
N SER A 94 -0.37 -7.38 -11.92
CA SER A 94 0.46 -6.17 -11.86
C SER A 94 1.20 -6.02 -10.54
N TYR A 95 0.70 -6.58 -9.43
CA TYR A 95 1.42 -6.59 -8.16
C TYR A 95 2.73 -7.36 -8.27
N ALA A 96 2.75 -8.52 -8.94
CA ALA A 96 3.95 -9.34 -9.09
C ALA A 96 5.08 -8.63 -9.86
N THR A 97 4.75 -7.61 -10.67
CA THR A 97 5.75 -6.76 -11.34
C THR A 97 6.13 -5.54 -10.52
N LEU A 98 5.17 -4.96 -9.80
CA LEU A 98 5.35 -3.70 -9.09
C LEU A 98 6.02 -3.86 -7.72
N LEU A 99 5.58 -4.83 -6.92
CA LEU A 99 6.06 -5.03 -5.54
C LEU A 99 7.58 -5.24 -5.46
N PRO A 100 8.24 -6.00 -6.36
CA PRO A 100 9.70 -6.14 -6.34
C PRO A 100 10.48 -4.82 -6.55
N LEU A 101 9.83 -3.76 -7.04
CA LEU A 101 10.46 -2.44 -7.12
C LEU A 101 10.57 -1.79 -5.74
N TYR A 102 9.64 -2.06 -4.83
CA TYR A 102 9.64 -1.59 -3.45
C TYR A 102 10.69 -2.28 -2.58
N ASP A 103 11.15 -3.49 -2.92
CA ASP A 103 12.26 -4.18 -2.24
C ASP A 103 13.57 -3.36 -2.21
N ARG A 104 13.69 -2.37 -3.11
CA ARG A 104 14.84 -1.47 -3.19
C ARG A 104 14.75 -0.31 -2.20
N LEU A 105 13.61 -0.09 -1.56
CA LEU A 105 13.42 0.96 -0.57
C LEU A 105 14.17 0.59 0.71
N LEU A 106 15.07 1.45 1.15
CA LEU A 106 15.92 1.20 2.33
C LEU A 106 15.25 1.63 3.65
N HIS A 107 14.12 2.32 3.55
CA HIS A 107 13.39 2.89 4.67
C HIS A 107 12.19 2.01 5.00
N PRO A 108 11.75 1.96 6.28
CA PRO A 108 10.49 1.32 6.64
C PRO A 108 9.34 1.85 5.77
N HIS A 109 8.47 0.95 5.31
CA HIS A 109 7.43 1.28 4.34
C HIS A 109 6.05 1.08 4.95
N ALA A 110 5.20 2.09 4.84
CA ALA A 110 3.79 2.03 5.19
C ALA A 110 2.94 2.25 3.92
N VAL A 111 1.78 1.62 3.85
CA VAL A 111 0.88 1.69 2.70
C VAL A 111 -0.51 2.07 3.14
N VAL A 112 -1.07 3.10 2.51
CA VAL A 112 -2.52 3.35 2.51
C VAL A 112 -3.06 2.62 1.28
N LEU A 113 -4.10 1.81 1.42
CA LEU A 113 -4.71 1.18 0.24
C LEU A 113 -5.65 2.17 -0.47
N GLY A 114 -5.44 2.33 -1.77
CA GLY A 114 -6.33 3.11 -2.62
C GLY A 114 -7.52 2.30 -3.13
N ASN A 115 -8.45 2.95 -3.82
CA ASN A 115 -9.64 2.29 -4.33
C ASN A 115 -9.31 1.30 -5.46
N HIS A 116 -8.29 1.58 -6.29
CA HIS A 116 -7.88 0.65 -7.33
C HIS A 116 -7.25 -0.62 -6.74
N ASP A 117 -6.49 -0.48 -5.65
CA ASP A 117 -5.95 -1.61 -4.91
C ASP A 117 -7.08 -2.44 -4.28
N ALA A 118 -7.97 -1.78 -3.54
CA ALA A 118 -9.08 -2.44 -2.85
C ALA A 118 -9.99 -3.19 -3.83
N GLN A 119 -10.32 -2.57 -4.97
CA GLN A 119 -11.11 -3.20 -6.03
C GLN A 119 -10.38 -4.40 -6.65
N THR A 120 -9.09 -4.27 -6.96
CA THR A 120 -8.29 -5.36 -7.54
C THR A 120 -8.17 -6.54 -6.57
N ILE A 121 -7.95 -6.27 -5.28
CA ILE A 121 -7.88 -7.28 -4.23
C ILE A 121 -9.24 -7.97 -4.08
N ALA A 122 -10.34 -7.21 -3.97
CA ALA A 122 -11.68 -7.76 -3.86
C ALA A 122 -12.03 -8.69 -5.02
N HIS A 123 -11.68 -8.29 -6.25
CA HIS A 123 -11.89 -9.11 -7.45
C HIS A 123 -11.08 -10.42 -7.41
N HIS A 124 -9.84 -10.38 -6.90
CA HIS A 124 -9.00 -11.57 -6.74
C HIS A 124 -9.49 -12.52 -5.63
N LEU A 125 -10.09 -11.96 -4.58
CA LEU A 125 -10.73 -12.75 -3.52
C LEU A 125 -11.99 -13.46 -4.02
N ASP A 126 -12.62 -12.97 -5.09
CA ASP A 126 -13.74 -13.61 -5.81
C ASP A 126 -14.88 -14.05 -4.88
N ASP A 127 -15.29 -13.13 -4.01
CA ASP A 127 -16.30 -13.34 -2.95
C ASP A 127 -16.02 -14.48 -1.95
N ALA A 128 -14.87 -15.15 -2.01
CA ALA A 128 -14.53 -16.26 -1.13
C ALA A 128 -14.07 -15.81 0.26
N LEU A 129 -13.57 -14.57 0.37
CA LEU A 129 -13.06 -13.98 1.60
C LEU A 129 -13.45 -12.49 1.66
N PRO A 130 -13.60 -11.91 2.87
CA PRO A 130 -13.81 -10.48 3.00
C PRO A 130 -12.56 -9.70 2.56
N LEU A 131 -12.77 -8.52 1.96
CA LEU A 131 -11.69 -7.54 1.79
C LEU A 131 -11.09 -7.23 3.16
N PRO A 132 -9.78 -7.42 3.39
CA PRO A 132 -9.21 -7.17 4.70
C PRO A 132 -9.28 -5.67 5.04
N LYS A 133 -9.60 -5.36 6.29
CA LYS A 133 -9.58 -3.98 6.80
C LYS A 133 -8.15 -3.46 6.77
N SER A 134 -7.94 -2.25 6.26
CA SER A 134 -6.60 -1.65 6.13
C SER A 134 -6.41 -0.38 6.98
N TYR A 135 -7.13 -0.26 8.10
CA TYR A 135 -6.90 0.82 9.06
C TYR A 135 -5.91 0.36 10.12
N TYR A 136 -4.93 1.22 10.41
CA TYR A 136 -3.89 0.91 11.39
C TYR A 136 -3.25 2.19 11.93
N ALA A 137 -2.50 2.06 13.01
CA ALA A 137 -1.75 3.16 13.59
C ALA A 137 -0.35 2.71 13.99
N PHE A 138 0.62 3.59 13.81
CA PHE A 138 1.98 3.42 14.27
C PHE A 138 2.49 4.72 14.90
N GLN A 139 3.59 4.63 15.63
CA GLN A 139 4.08 5.75 16.41
C GLN A 139 5.60 5.79 16.49
N LEU A 140 6.12 7.01 16.59
CA LEU A 140 7.46 7.34 17.06
C LEU A 140 7.30 8.19 18.32
N PRO A 141 8.33 8.33 19.17
CA PRO A 141 8.25 9.21 20.34
C PRO A 141 7.74 10.61 19.98
N GLY A 142 6.61 11.01 20.57
CA GLY A 142 5.95 12.29 20.32
C GLY A 142 5.04 12.37 19.09
N TRP A 143 4.97 11.31 18.27
CA TRP A 143 4.21 11.30 17.01
C TRP A 143 3.37 10.03 16.86
N ARG A 144 2.11 10.20 16.47
CA ARG A 144 1.22 9.09 16.10
C ARG A 144 0.68 9.31 14.70
N PHE A 145 0.82 8.29 13.87
CA PHE A 145 0.28 8.24 12.51
C PHE A 145 -0.92 7.30 12.51
N ILE A 146 -2.00 7.76 11.89
CA ILE A 146 -3.25 7.01 11.78
C ILE A 146 -3.53 6.86 10.29
N VAL A 147 -3.54 5.62 9.82
CA VAL A 147 -3.90 5.25 8.47
C VAL A 147 -5.36 4.83 8.49
N TYR A 148 -6.19 5.58 7.77
CA TYR A 148 -7.61 5.29 7.63
C TYR A 148 -7.85 4.40 6.42
N ASP A 149 -8.78 3.48 6.57
CA ASP A 149 -9.33 2.70 5.46
C ASP A 149 -10.47 3.49 4.81
N GLY A 150 -10.18 4.12 3.68
CA GLY A 150 -11.20 4.84 2.88
C GLY A 150 -12.12 3.91 2.08
N ASN A 151 -11.86 2.60 2.10
CA ASN A 151 -12.52 1.59 1.28
C ASN A 151 -13.52 0.75 2.08
N ASP A 152 -13.61 0.99 3.39
CA ASP A 152 -14.38 0.20 4.36
C ASP A 152 -15.87 0.12 4.03
N ILE A 153 -16.45 1.22 3.52
CA ILE A 153 -17.80 1.27 2.97
C ILE A 153 -17.68 1.57 1.48
N SER A 154 -17.79 0.54 0.65
CA SER A 154 -17.62 0.65 -0.79
C SER A 154 -18.44 -0.38 -1.58
N LEU A 155 -18.53 -0.19 -2.90
CA LEU A 155 -19.30 -1.07 -3.80
C LEU A 155 -18.59 -2.40 -4.13
N TYR A 156 -17.33 -2.56 -3.74
CA TYR A 156 -16.55 -3.77 -3.96
C TYR A 156 -16.33 -4.58 -2.67
N CYS A 157 -16.88 -4.15 -1.53
CA CYS A 157 -17.05 -5.02 -0.36
C CYS A 157 -18.10 -6.09 -0.63
N ASN A 158 -17.99 -7.24 0.04
CA ASN A 158 -18.92 -8.34 -0.10
C ASN A 158 -19.63 -8.68 1.22
N GLN A 159 -20.56 -9.64 1.16
CA GLN A 159 -21.35 -10.06 2.32
C GLN A 159 -20.52 -10.58 3.51
N HIS A 160 -19.25 -10.96 3.29
CA HIS A 160 -18.37 -11.43 4.35
C HIS A 160 -17.68 -10.29 5.11
N ASN A 161 -17.68 -9.06 4.60
CA ASN A 161 -17.04 -7.91 5.23
C ASN A 161 -17.70 -7.48 6.57
N GLY A 162 -18.88 -8.01 6.88
CA GLY A 162 -19.60 -7.79 8.13
C GLY A 162 -20.11 -6.35 8.31
N ASP A 163 -20.83 -6.12 9.41
CA ASP A 163 -21.32 -4.79 9.84
C ASP A 163 -20.45 -4.19 10.95
N ASP A 164 -19.26 -4.74 11.18
CA ASP A 164 -18.34 -4.26 12.23
C ASP A 164 -17.95 -2.81 11.93
N ARG A 165 -18.59 -1.89 12.65
CA ARG A 165 -18.37 -0.43 12.65
C ARG A 165 -17.38 -0.03 13.73
#